data_AF-A0A4U9HF13-F1
#
_entry.id   AF-A0A4U9HF13-F1
#
_cell.length_a   1.000
_cell.length_b   1.000
_cell.length_c   1.000
_cell.angle_alpha   90.00
_cell.angle_beta   90.00
_cell.angle_gamma   90.00
#
_symmetry.space_group_name_H-M   'P 1'
#
loop_
_entity.id
_entity.type
_entity.pdbx_description
1 polymer ?
#
loop_
_entity_poly.entity_id
_entity_poly.type
_entity_poly.pdbx_seq_one_letter_code
_entity_poly.pdbx_strand_id
1 'polypeptide(L)'
;MRAEQQKQAEHRQQQQQLIDEQVLPLDHQIAQLSKSRAELQQNRDEAVRQCGQQQQTLEALRAERAQLATQAEQHQTQLSALTQALAAQQQQQSALEAETPLAALRQRQQQLSDLRPTRQQLATLSSLAQQLDQRLTQQRQELLAGQQQLQQLAPQLEQARQQYQQHKTLQAEVEKTLELEQRIVSLEAERARLQTGAPCPLCGSTEHPAVTEYQTLNPSASARRLDELRQQTETLYKSGVELRARHDGLQQQQQRQQQALEQDEQQLAAHPAALERPDRRTGV
;
A
#
# COMPACT_ATOMS: atom_id res chain seq x y z
N MET A 1 -72.18 82.22 115.22
CA MET A 1 -71.25 81.12 115.55
C MET A 1 -71.88 79.71 115.52
N ARG A 2 -72.69 79.22 116.49
CA ARG A 2 -73.27 77.84 116.40
C ARG A 2 -74.39 77.67 115.35
N ALA A 3 -75.25 78.67 115.14
CA ALA A 3 -76.35 78.61 114.18
C ALA A 3 -75.91 78.68 112.70
N GLU A 4 -74.78 79.34 112.40
CA GLU A 4 -74.20 79.37 111.05
C GLU A 4 -73.54 78.03 110.68
N GLN A 5 -72.95 77.34 111.67
CA GLN A 5 -72.38 76.00 111.47
C GLN A 5 -73.45 74.94 111.18
N GLN A 6 -74.64 75.02 111.79
CA GLN A 6 -75.75 74.11 111.49
C GLN A 6 -76.34 74.33 110.09
N LYS A 7 -76.59 75.57 109.68
CA LYS A 7 -77.03 75.87 108.30
C LYS A 7 -76.01 75.45 107.25
N GLN A 8 -74.71 75.59 107.54
CA GLN A 8 -73.63 75.10 106.68
C GLN A 8 -73.54 73.56 106.64
N ALA A 9 -73.98 72.86 107.69
CA ALA A 9 -73.99 71.40 107.72
C ALA A 9 -75.18 70.82 106.94
N GLU A 10 -76.38 71.38 107.12
CA GLU A 10 -77.58 71.01 106.37
C GLU A 10 -77.44 71.30 104.87
N HIS A 11 -76.86 72.46 104.51
CA HIS A 11 -76.58 72.79 103.12
C HIS A 11 -75.53 71.85 102.50
N ARG A 12 -74.53 71.41 103.29
CA ARG A 12 -73.58 70.38 102.84
C ARG A 12 -74.26 69.02 102.64
N GLN A 13 -75.16 68.64 103.55
CA GLN A 13 -75.87 67.36 103.47
C GLN A 13 -76.86 67.32 102.29
N GLN A 14 -77.58 68.42 102.01
CA GLN A 14 -78.40 68.56 100.80
C GLN A 14 -77.56 68.53 99.52
N GLN A 15 -76.39 69.19 99.51
CA GLN A 15 -75.47 69.10 98.37
C GLN A 15 -74.95 67.67 98.17
N GLN A 16 -74.67 66.95 99.25
CA GLN A 16 -74.19 65.57 99.20
C GLN A 16 -75.27 64.62 98.66
N GLN A 17 -76.53 64.79 99.08
CA GLN A 17 -77.66 64.03 98.54
C GLN A 17 -77.90 64.30 97.05
N LEU A 18 -77.78 65.56 96.59
CA LEU A 18 -77.90 65.88 95.17
C LEU A 18 -76.76 65.29 94.33
N ILE A 19 -75.54 65.24 94.87
CA ILE A 19 -74.40 64.57 94.24
C ILE A 19 -74.64 63.05 94.15
N ASP A 20 -75.13 62.44 95.23
CA ASP A 20 -75.38 61.00 95.29
C ASP A 20 -76.57 60.53 94.43
N GLU A 21 -77.66 61.30 94.39
CA GLU A 21 -78.86 60.94 93.62
C GLU A 21 -78.80 61.32 92.15
N GLN A 22 -78.11 62.41 91.78
CA GLN A 22 -78.13 62.92 90.39
C GLN A 22 -76.77 62.85 89.69
N VAL A 23 -75.66 63.12 90.37
CA VAL A 23 -74.33 63.23 89.72
C VAL A 23 -73.66 61.86 89.58
N LEU A 24 -73.64 61.04 90.64
CA LEU A 24 -73.07 59.69 90.63
C LEU A 24 -73.65 58.73 89.56
N PRO A 25 -74.98 58.66 89.32
CA PRO A 25 -75.51 57.82 88.24
C PRO A 25 -75.16 58.34 86.84
N LEU A 26 -75.07 59.66 86.65
CA LEU A 26 -74.61 60.28 85.40
C LEU A 26 -73.13 60.00 85.15
N ASP A 27 -72.28 60.08 86.18
CA ASP A 27 -70.87 59.72 86.10
C ASP A 27 -70.69 58.23 85.76
N HIS A 28 -71.52 57.35 86.34
CA HIS A 28 -71.51 55.93 85.98
C HIS A 28 -71.93 55.71 84.52
N GLN A 29 -72.96 56.41 84.02
CA GLN A 29 -73.38 56.35 82.63
C GLN A 29 -72.31 56.90 81.67
N ILE A 30 -71.63 58.00 82.01
CA ILE A 30 -70.51 58.55 81.24
C ILE A 30 -69.33 57.57 81.22
N ALA A 31 -69.03 56.92 82.34
CA ALA A 31 -68.01 55.87 82.42
C ALA A 31 -68.37 54.65 81.55
N GLN A 32 -69.63 54.22 81.56
CA GLN A 32 -70.12 53.14 80.69
C GLN A 32 -70.05 53.51 79.20
N LEU A 33 -70.47 54.71 78.82
CA LEU A 33 -70.41 55.19 77.44
C LEU A 33 -68.96 55.39 76.95
N SER A 34 -68.08 55.91 77.80
CA SER A 34 -66.66 56.04 77.46
C SER A 34 -65.97 54.68 77.30
N LYS A 35 -66.30 53.70 78.16
CA LYS A 35 -65.85 52.31 78.00
C LYS A 35 -66.36 51.70 76.69
N SER A 36 -67.66 51.81 76.40
CA SER A 36 -68.25 51.31 75.15
C SER A 36 -67.65 51.99 73.90
N ARG A 37 -67.38 53.30 73.97
CA ARG A 37 -66.70 54.03 72.90
C ARG A 37 -65.26 53.53 72.69
N ALA A 38 -64.53 53.26 73.77
CA ALA A 38 -63.18 52.72 73.69
C ALA A 38 -63.16 51.31 73.08
N GLU A 39 -64.11 50.44 73.47
CA GLU A 39 -64.28 49.10 72.89
C GLU A 39 -64.62 49.17 71.39
N LEU A 40 -65.54 50.05 70.99
CA LEU A 40 -65.87 50.28 69.57
C LEU A 40 -64.70 50.85 68.77
N GLN A 41 -63.91 51.75 69.37
CA GLN A 41 -62.69 52.27 68.75
C GLN A 41 -61.65 51.17 68.54
N GLN A 42 -61.43 50.32 69.55
CA GLN A 42 -60.53 49.17 69.43
C GLN A 42 -60.99 48.20 68.32
N ASN A 43 -62.26 47.82 68.32
CA ASN A 43 -62.83 46.94 67.29
C ASN A 43 -62.71 47.54 65.88
N ARG A 44 -62.93 48.85 65.75
CA ARG A 44 -62.76 49.56 64.48
C ARG A 44 -61.31 49.54 64.01
N ASP A 45 -60.37 49.82 64.91
CA ASP A 45 -58.96 49.86 64.57
C ASP A 45 -58.43 48.46 64.24
N GLU A 46 -58.91 47.41 64.91
CA GLU A 46 -58.65 46.00 64.56
C GLU A 46 -59.22 45.65 63.18
N ALA A 47 -60.46 46.02 62.87
CA ALA A 47 -61.06 45.79 61.56
C ALA A 47 -60.31 46.53 60.44
N VAL A 48 -59.85 47.75 60.68
CA VAL A 48 -59.00 48.50 59.72
C VAL A 48 -57.67 47.78 59.48
N ARG A 49 -57.01 47.27 60.53
CA ARG A 49 -55.78 46.48 60.38
C ARG A 49 -56.01 45.20 59.60
N GLN A 50 -57.09 44.45 59.89
CA GLN A 50 -57.44 43.23 59.18
C GLN A 50 -57.74 43.51 57.70
N CYS A 51 -58.48 44.58 57.40
CA CYS A 51 -58.74 45.00 56.02
C CYS A 51 -57.44 45.35 55.29
N GLY A 52 -56.52 46.07 55.94
CA GLY A 52 -55.20 46.37 55.38
C GLY A 52 -54.36 45.12 55.09
N GLN A 53 -54.34 44.16 56.02
CA GLN A 53 -53.64 42.87 55.83
C GLN A 53 -54.25 42.05 54.69
N GLN A 54 -55.58 42.03 54.57
CA GLN A 54 -56.28 41.35 53.48
C GLN A 54 -56.00 42.02 52.12
N GLN A 55 -55.97 43.35 52.06
CA GLN A 55 -55.61 44.09 50.84
C GLN A 55 -54.18 43.76 50.38
N GLN A 56 -53.21 43.79 51.29
CA GLN A 56 -51.82 43.40 51.00
C GLN A 56 -51.72 41.95 50.51
N THR A 57 -52.46 41.04 51.14
CA THR A 57 -52.48 39.61 50.74
C THR A 57 -53.08 39.46 49.34
N LEU A 58 -54.17 40.16 49.03
CA LEU A 58 -54.79 40.14 47.70
C LEU A 58 -53.86 40.73 46.63
N GLU A 59 -53.13 41.79 46.94
CA GLU A 59 -52.13 42.36 46.03
C GLU A 59 -50.98 41.37 45.76
N ALA A 60 -50.46 40.71 46.80
CA ALA A 60 -49.43 39.68 46.66
C ALA A 60 -49.92 38.51 45.80
N LEU A 61 -51.12 37.98 46.05
CA LEU A 61 -51.72 36.89 45.26
C LEU A 61 -51.99 37.31 43.80
N ARG A 62 -52.37 38.58 43.56
CA ARG A 62 -52.54 39.10 42.20
C ARG A 62 -51.20 39.17 41.46
N ALA A 63 -50.14 39.61 42.13
CA ALA A 63 -48.79 39.64 41.57
C ALA A 63 -48.29 38.22 41.25
N GLU A 64 -48.46 37.28 42.18
CA GLU A 64 -48.09 35.87 41.98
C GLU A 64 -48.86 35.24 40.80
N ARG A 65 -50.18 35.46 40.71
CA ARG A 65 -50.99 35.00 39.58
C ARG A 65 -50.52 35.59 38.25
N ALA A 66 -50.17 36.87 38.22
CA ALA A 66 -49.64 37.52 37.01
C ALA A 66 -48.28 36.92 36.60
N GLN A 67 -47.41 36.63 37.57
CA GLN A 67 -46.13 35.96 37.32
C GLN A 67 -46.31 34.53 36.78
N LEU A 68 -47.21 33.74 37.38
CA LEU A 68 -47.51 32.39 36.91
C LEU A 68 -48.13 32.39 35.50
N ALA A 69 -48.98 33.38 35.20
CA ALA A 69 -49.54 33.54 33.86
C ALA A 69 -48.46 33.83 32.81
N THR A 70 -47.53 34.74 33.09
CA THR A 70 -46.43 35.02 32.15
C THR A 70 -45.49 33.83 31.98
N GLN A 71 -45.20 33.08 33.05
CA GLN A 71 -44.43 31.84 32.97
C GLN A 71 -45.15 30.76 32.14
N ALA A 72 -46.47 30.61 32.30
CA ALA A 72 -47.26 29.66 31.52
C ALA A 72 -47.23 30.00 30.01
N GLU A 73 -47.37 31.28 29.64
CA GLU A 73 -47.25 31.74 28.26
C GLU A 73 -45.85 31.50 27.68
N GLN A 74 -44.80 31.77 28.45
CA GLN A 74 -43.42 31.49 28.05
C GLN A 74 -43.17 29.99 27.83
N HIS A 75 -43.65 29.14 28.73
CA HIS A 75 -43.51 27.69 28.55
C HIS A 75 -44.35 27.18 27.38
N GLN A 76 -45.54 27.73 27.15
CA GLN A 76 -46.38 27.33 26.02
C GLN A 76 -45.75 27.71 24.68
N THR A 77 -45.18 28.91 24.57
CA THR A 77 -44.44 29.34 23.37
C THR A 77 -43.20 28.48 23.16
N GLN A 78 -42.42 28.19 24.20
CA GLN A 78 -41.27 27.28 24.13
C GLN A 78 -41.65 25.87 23.68
N LEU A 79 -42.71 25.30 24.25
CA LEU A 79 -43.21 23.98 23.86
C LEU A 79 -43.65 23.96 22.39
N SER A 80 -44.35 25.00 21.94
CA SER A 80 -44.76 25.10 20.53
C SER A 80 -43.56 25.17 19.58
N ALA A 81 -42.53 25.94 19.94
CA ALA A 81 -41.31 26.06 19.15
C ALA A 81 -40.53 24.74 19.09
N LEU A 82 -40.36 24.05 20.23
CA LEU A 82 -39.70 22.75 20.28
C LEU A 82 -40.48 21.68 19.50
N THR A 83 -41.81 21.70 19.56
CA THR A 83 -42.66 20.77 18.82
C THR A 83 -42.51 20.99 17.31
N GLN A 84 -42.51 22.24 16.85
CA GLN A 84 -42.28 22.57 15.44
C GLN A 84 -40.87 22.17 14.99
N ALA A 85 -39.84 22.43 15.81
CA ALA A 85 -38.47 22.03 15.50
C ALA A 85 -38.32 20.49 15.39
N LEU A 86 -38.97 19.73 16.29
CA LEU A 86 -38.98 18.27 16.24
C LEU A 86 -39.67 17.76 14.97
N ALA A 87 -40.82 18.32 14.60
CA ALA A 87 -41.54 17.96 13.39
C ALA A 87 -40.70 18.23 12.13
N ALA A 88 -40.02 19.38 12.07
CA ALA A 88 -39.12 19.72 10.96
C ALA A 88 -37.96 18.73 10.85
N GLN A 89 -37.32 18.36 11.97
CA GLN A 89 -36.24 17.37 12.00
C GLN A 89 -36.72 15.97 11.57
N GLN A 90 -37.90 15.55 12.03
CA GLN A 90 -38.50 14.27 11.61
C GLN A 90 -38.80 14.26 10.11
N GLN A 91 -39.33 15.36 9.56
CA GLN A 91 -39.57 15.48 8.13
C GLN A 91 -38.27 15.40 7.34
N GLN A 92 -37.22 16.12 7.77
CA GLN A 92 -35.90 16.05 7.15
C GLN A 92 -35.30 14.64 7.19
N GLN A 93 -35.39 13.96 8.34
CA GLN A 93 -34.94 12.57 8.47
C GLN A 93 -35.71 11.63 7.54
N SER A 94 -37.04 11.79 7.43
CA SER A 94 -37.86 10.98 6.54
C SER A 94 -37.55 11.21 5.06
N ALA A 95 -37.26 12.46 4.67
CA ALA A 95 -36.86 12.79 3.31
C ALA A 95 -35.51 12.15 2.97
N LEU A 96 -34.53 12.24 3.88
CA LEU A 96 -33.22 11.60 3.71
C LEU A 96 -33.34 10.08 3.62
N GLU A 97 -34.16 9.44 4.45
CA GLU A 97 -34.38 7.99 4.41
C GLU A 97 -35.13 7.55 3.14
N ALA A 98 -36.02 8.39 2.59
CA ALA A 98 -36.73 8.11 1.34
C ALA A 98 -35.81 8.22 0.12
N GLU A 99 -34.93 9.23 0.08
CA GLU A 99 -33.96 9.40 -1.00
C GLU A 99 -32.83 8.37 -0.92
N THR A 100 -32.32 8.14 0.29
CA THR A 100 -31.16 7.28 0.53
C THR A 100 -31.37 6.40 1.77
N PRO A 101 -32.10 5.27 1.62
CA PRO A 101 -32.37 4.39 2.75
C PRO A 101 -31.07 3.90 3.38
N LEU A 102 -30.93 4.06 4.69
CA LEU A 102 -29.72 3.69 5.43
C LEU A 102 -29.42 2.19 5.28
N ALA A 103 -30.46 1.36 5.20
CA ALA A 103 -30.34 -0.07 4.97
C ALA A 103 -29.67 -0.39 3.62
N ALA A 104 -30.04 0.32 2.55
CA ALA A 104 -29.46 0.13 1.22
C ALA A 104 -27.99 0.59 1.20
N LEU A 105 -27.66 1.70 1.85
CA LEU A 105 -26.27 2.16 2.00
C LEU A 105 -25.41 1.15 2.77
N ARG A 106 -25.92 0.59 3.87
CA ARG A 106 -25.23 -0.46 4.64
C ARG A 106 -25.02 -1.73 3.82
N GLN A 107 -26.05 -2.17 3.10
CA GLN A 107 -25.94 -3.33 2.21
C GLN A 107 -24.90 -3.08 1.11
N ARG A 108 -24.89 -1.89 0.51
CA ARG A 108 -23.90 -1.52 -0.50
C ARG A 108 -22.48 -1.48 0.08
N GLN A 109 -22.32 -0.92 1.29
CA GLN A 109 -21.05 -0.91 1.99
C GLN A 109 -20.55 -2.34 2.24
N GLN A 110 -21.42 -3.23 2.69
CA GLN A 110 -21.10 -4.64 2.92
C GLN A 110 -20.70 -5.36 1.62
N GLN A 111 -21.47 -5.19 0.54
CA GLN A 111 -21.11 -5.74 -0.77
C GLN A 111 -19.72 -5.25 -1.24
N LEU A 112 -19.40 -3.97 -1.02
CA LEU A 112 -18.10 -3.42 -1.38
C LEU A 112 -16.97 -3.93 -0.47
N SER A 113 -17.24 -4.18 0.82
CA SER A 113 -16.25 -4.79 1.71
C SER A 113 -16.00 -6.25 1.35
N ASP A 114 -17.04 -7.00 0.98
CA ASP A 114 -16.94 -8.41 0.62
C ASP A 114 -16.15 -8.60 -0.69
N LEU A 115 -16.20 -7.63 -1.60
CA LEU A 115 -15.42 -7.61 -2.84
C LEU A 115 -13.97 -7.14 -2.66
N ARG A 116 -13.62 -6.55 -1.50
CA ARG A 116 -12.26 -6.07 -1.22
C ARG A 116 -11.19 -7.18 -1.33
N PRO A 117 -11.34 -8.37 -0.70
CA PRO A 117 -10.34 -9.44 -0.82
C PRO A 117 -10.15 -9.90 -2.27
N THR A 118 -11.23 -10.07 -3.03
CA THR A 118 -11.15 -10.45 -4.45
C THR A 118 -10.39 -9.40 -5.27
N ARG A 119 -10.66 -8.11 -5.05
CA ARG A 119 -9.91 -7.03 -5.72
C ARG A 119 -8.42 -7.02 -5.35
N GLN A 120 -8.10 -7.31 -4.09
CA GLN A 120 -6.69 -7.42 -3.66
C GLN A 120 -6.00 -8.61 -4.32
N GLN A 121 -6.65 -9.78 -4.34
CA GLN A 121 -6.14 -10.97 -5.03
C GLN A 121 -5.93 -10.70 -6.52
N LEU A 122 -6.89 -10.08 -7.20
CA LEU A 122 -6.76 -9.71 -8.62
C LEU A 122 -5.60 -8.73 -8.86
N ALA A 123 -5.40 -7.75 -7.98
CA ALA A 123 -4.28 -6.82 -8.10
C ALA A 123 -2.92 -7.50 -7.89
N THR A 124 -2.82 -8.43 -6.94
CA THR A 124 -1.61 -9.23 -6.74
C THR A 124 -1.35 -10.13 -7.96
N LEU A 125 -2.36 -10.84 -8.44
CA LEU A 125 -2.24 -11.73 -9.60
C LEU A 125 -1.88 -10.97 -10.88
N SER A 126 -2.47 -9.78 -11.11
CA SER A 126 -2.12 -8.97 -12.29
C SER A 126 -0.69 -8.48 -12.25
N SER A 127 -0.20 -8.06 -11.08
CA SER A 127 1.20 -7.65 -10.90
C SER A 127 2.17 -8.81 -11.15
N LEU A 128 1.83 -10.01 -10.67
CA LEU A 128 2.64 -11.21 -10.84
C LEU A 128 2.63 -11.68 -12.30
N ALA A 129 1.48 -11.62 -12.97
CA ALA A 129 1.38 -11.92 -14.40
C ALA A 129 2.25 -10.97 -15.25
N GLN A 130 2.24 -9.67 -14.94
CA GLN A 130 3.08 -8.69 -15.62
C GLN A 130 4.58 -8.96 -15.43
N GLN A 131 5.00 -9.35 -14.22
CA GLN A 131 6.39 -9.72 -13.94
C GLN A 131 6.81 -11.00 -14.69
N LEU A 132 5.94 -12.01 -14.73
CA LEU A 132 6.20 -13.25 -15.47
C LEU A 132 6.32 -13.01 -16.97
N ASP A 133 5.43 -12.20 -17.56
CA ASP A 133 5.48 -11.85 -18.99
C ASP A 133 6.77 -11.12 -19.37
N GLN A 134 7.21 -10.18 -18.53
CA GLN A 134 8.50 -9.49 -18.71
C GLN A 134 9.67 -10.46 -18.65
N ARG A 135 9.68 -11.39 -17.67
CA ARG A 135 10.73 -12.40 -17.55
C ARG A 135 10.76 -13.33 -18.75
N LEU A 136 9.61 -13.84 -19.19
CA LEU A 136 9.51 -14.70 -20.38
C LEU A 136 10.01 -13.97 -21.64
N THR A 137 9.62 -12.71 -21.80
CA THR A 137 10.09 -11.88 -22.92
C THR A 137 11.62 -11.72 -22.91
N GLN A 138 12.22 -11.44 -21.75
CA GLN A 138 13.67 -11.36 -21.61
C GLN A 138 14.36 -12.69 -21.92
N GLN A 139 13.88 -13.80 -21.37
CA GLN A 139 14.44 -15.13 -21.66
C GLN A 139 14.36 -15.47 -23.16
N ARG A 140 13.25 -15.12 -23.83
CA ARG A 140 13.09 -15.32 -25.28
C ARG A 140 14.07 -14.46 -26.08
N GLN A 141 14.33 -13.23 -25.66
CA GLN A 141 15.35 -12.37 -26.28
C GLN A 141 16.76 -12.92 -26.09
N GLU A 142 17.10 -13.43 -24.90
CA GLU A 142 18.39 -14.07 -24.63
C GLU A 142 18.62 -15.32 -25.49
N LEU A 143 17.58 -16.15 -25.66
CA LEU A 143 17.61 -17.29 -26.57
C LEU A 143 17.88 -16.84 -28.02
N LEU A 144 17.13 -15.86 -28.52
CA LEU A 144 17.32 -15.36 -29.88
C LEU A 144 18.74 -14.80 -30.08
N ALA A 145 19.27 -14.07 -29.11
CA ALA A 145 20.63 -13.54 -29.16
C ALA A 145 21.68 -14.65 -29.19
N GLY A 146 21.53 -15.70 -28.36
CA GLY A 146 22.45 -16.84 -28.37
C GLY A 146 22.34 -17.69 -29.64
N GLN A 147 21.15 -17.85 -30.22
CA GLN A 147 20.96 -18.48 -31.52
C GLN A 147 21.68 -17.71 -32.64
N GLN A 148 21.58 -16.37 -32.66
CA GLN A 148 22.31 -15.54 -33.60
C GLN A 148 23.83 -15.69 -33.44
N GLN A 149 24.33 -15.76 -32.21
CA GLN A 149 25.75 -16.00 -31.94
C GLN A 149 26.20 -17.38 -32.45
N LEU A 150 25.40 -18.43 -32.25
CA LEU A 150 25.68 -19.76 -32.80
C LEU A 150 25.72 -19.74 -34.34
N GLN A 151 24.76 -19.06 -34.98
CA GLN A 151 24.75 -18.89 -36.44
C GLN A 151 25.99 -18.16 -36.97
N GLN A 152 26.60 -17.28 -36.17
CA GLN A 152 27.85 -16.61 -36.52
C GLN A 152 29.10 -17.48 -36.24
N LEU A 153 29.08 -18.27 -35.17
CA LEU A 153 30.19 -19.15 -34.79
C LEU A 153 30.32 -20.38 -35.70
N ALA A 154 29.21 -20.94 -36.17
CA ALA A 154 29.19 -22.10 -37.05
C ALA A 154 30.05 -21.94 -38.33
N PRO A 155 29.92 -20.86 -39.13
CA PRO A 155 30.76 -20.68 -40.31
C PRO A 155 32.22 -20.40 -39.95
N GLN A 156 32.51 -19.72 -38.82
CA GLN A 156 33.89 -19.49 -38.36
C GLN A 156 34.58 -20.81 -38.00
N LEU A 157 33.87 -21.71 -37.34
CA LEU A 157 34.36 -23.06 -37.02
C LEU A 157 34.66 -23.85 -38.29
N GLU A 158 33.76 -23.80 -39.27
CA GLU A 158 33.92 -24.51 -40.54
C GLU A 158 35.10 -23.95 -41.35
N GLN A 159 35.25 -22.63 -41.39
CA GLN A 159 36.39 -21.98 -42.00
C GLN A 159 37.71 -22.37 -41.31
N ALA A 160 37.75 -22.40 -39.98
CA ALA A 160 38.94 -22.83 -39.23
C ALA A 160 39.30 -24.29 -39.51
N ARG A 161 38.30 -25.18 -39.64
CA ARG A 161 38.51 -26.59 -40.02
C ARG A 161 39.11 -26.71 -41.43
N GLN A 162 38.58 -25.96 -42.39
CA GLN A 162 39.10 -25.95 -43.76
C GLN A 162 40.53 -25.43 -43.83
N GLN A 163 40.82 -24.32 -43.15
CA GLN A 163 42.17 -23.75 -43.06
C GLN A 163 43.16 -24.73 -42.43
N TYR A 164 42.79 -25.38 -41.32
CA TYR A 164 43.62 -26.40 -40.69
C TYR A 164 43.90 -27.59 -41.62
N GLN A 165 42.88 -28.11 -42.33
CA GLN A 165 43.07 -29.21 -43.28
C GLN A 165 44.00 -28.84 -44.43
N GLN A 166 43.85 -27.63 -44.99
CA GLN A 166 44.72 -27.13 -46.05
C GLN A 166 46.17 -27.01 -45.57
N HIS A 167 46.40 -26.36 -44.42
CA HIS A 167 47.74 -26.19 -43.85
C HIS A 167 48.39 -27.52 -43.49
N LYS A 168 47.62 -28.47 -42.95
CA LYS A 168 48.11 -29.82 -42.63
C LYS A 168 48.52 -30.60 -43.89
N THR A 169 47.78 -30.44 -44.98
CA THR A 169 48.11 -31.05 -46.27
C THR A 169 49.40 -30.46 -46.84
N LEU A 170 49.50 -29.12 -46.85
CA LEU A 170 50.71 -28.41 -47.26
C LEU A 170 51.93 -28.78 -46.41
N GLN A 171 51.75 -28.91 -45.10
CA GLN A 171 52.81 -29.37 -44.20
C GLN A 171 53.30 -30.77 -44.61
N ALA A 172 52.40 -31.73 -44.84
CA ALA A 172 52.77 -33.09 -45.25
C ALA A 172 53.46 -33.13 -46.63
N GLU A 173 53.07 -32.26 -47.56
CA GLU A 173 53.74 -32.14 -48.87
C GLU A 173 55.16 -31.58 -48.74
N VAL A 174 55.36 -30.55 -47.90
CA VAL A 174 56.69 -29.98 -47.64
C VAL A 174 57.57 -30.94 -46.85
N GLU A 175 57.01 -31.71 -45.92
CA GLU A 175 57.73 -32.79 -45.21
C GLU A 175 58.28 -33.83 -46.19
N LYS A 176 57.44 -34.33 -47.10
CA LYS A 176 57.88 -35.27 -48.16
C LYS A 176 58.95 -34.65 -49.06
N THR A 177 58.79 -33.38 -49.42
CA THR A 177 59.78 -32.66 -50.26
C THR A 177 61.13 -32.59 -49.54
N LEU A 178 61.13 -32.24 -48.25
CA LEU A 178 62.34 -32.18 -47.43
C LEU A 178 62.99 -33.58 -47.27
N GLU A 179 62.20 -34.63 -47.08
CA GLU A 179 62.72 -36.02 -47.02
C GLU A 179 63.42 -36.42 -48.33
N LEU A 180 62.83 -36.08 -49.48
CA LEU A 180 63.43 -36.33 -50.80
C LEU A 180 64.70 -35.51 -50.99
N GLU A 181 64.71 -34.24 -50.62
CA GLU A 181 65.91 -33.38 -50.68
C GLU A 181 67.04 -33.93 -49.80
N GLN A 182 66.74 -34.35 -48.56
CA GLN A 182 67.72 -34.98 -47.67
C GLN A 182 68.26 -36.29 -48.26
N ARG A 183 67.39 -37.09 -48.89
CA ARG A 183 67.81 -38.32 -49.57
C ARG A 183 68.72 -38.02 -50.74
N ILE A 184 68.41 -37.01 -51.55
CA ILE A 184 69.25 -36.57 -52.67
C ILE A 184 70.62 -36.11 -52.14
N VAL A 185 70.66 -35.25 -51.13
CA VAL A 185 71.92 -34.80 -50.50
C VAL A 185 72.73 -35.97 -49.95
N SER A 186 72.09 -36.97 -49.32
CA SER A 186 72.80 -38.17 -48.84
C SER A 186 73.41 -38.99 -49.98
N LEU A 187 72.70 -39.13 -51.11
CA LEU A 187 73.18 -39.85 -52.29
C LEU A 187 74.27 -39.06 -53.01
N GLU A 188 74.19 -37.73 -53.04
CA GLU A 188 75.25 -36.85 -53.54
C GLU A 188 76.52 -36.98 -52.69
N ALA A 189 76.41 -37.03 -51.36
CA ALA A 189 77.54 -37.25 -50.47
C ALA A 189 78.21 -38.61 -50.70
N GLU A 190 77.43 -39.68 -50.91
CA GLU A 190 77.99 -40.99 -51.27
C GLU A 190 78.61 -41.00 -52.68
N ARG A 191 78.01 -40.28 -53.65
CA ARG A 191 78.58 -40.11 -55.00
C ARG A 191 79.92 -39.38 -54.96
N ALA A 192 80.08 -38.36 -54.11
CA ALA A 192 81.34 -37.63 -53.93
C ALA A 192 82.48 -38.53 -53.38
N ARG A 193 82.16 -39.70 -52.80
CA ARG A 193 83.15 -40.68 -52.32
C ARG A 193 83.57 -41.71 -53.37
N LEU A 194 82.96 -41.72 -54.55
CA LEU A 194 83.30 -42.65 -55.63
C LEU A 194 84.66 -42.30 -56.25
N GLN A 195 85.51 -43.33 -56.44
CA GLN A 195 86.84 -43.21 -57.05
C GLN A 195 86.89 -43.98 -58.37
N THR A 196 87.57 -43.43 -59.38
CA THR A 196 87.67 -44.03 -60.71
C THR A 196 88.36 -45.40 -60.64
N GLY A 197 87.67 -46.47 -61.06
CA GLY A 197 88.20 -47.84 -61.12
C GLY A 197 87.95 -48.73 -59.89
N ALA A 198 87.37 -48.21 -58.81
CA ALA A 198 86.95 -49.02 -57.65
C ALA A 198 85.44 -49.37 -57.72
N PRO A 199 85.02 -50.57 -57.33
CA PRO A 199 83.60 -50.95 -57.37
C PRO A 199 82.80 -50.14 -56.33
N CYS A 200 81.69 -49.54 -56.76
CA CYS A 200 80.80 -48.78 -55.88
C CYS A 200 80.18 -49.66 -54.79
N PRO A 201 80.19 -49.26 -53.50
CA PRO A 201 79.64 -50.06 -52.41
C PRO A 201 78.11 -50.19 -52.44
N LEU A 202 77.40 -49.35 -53.21
CA LEU A 202 75.93 -49.37 -53.31
C LEU A 202 75.41 -50.20 -54.49
N CYS A 203 76.17 -50.32 -55.59
CA CYS A 203 75.70 -50.98 -56.81
C CYS A 203 76.72 -51.92 -57.49
N GLY A 204 77.98 -51.95 -57.06
CA GLY A 204 79.02 -52.85 -57.56
C GLY A 204 79.65 -52.48 -58.92
N SER A 205 79.21 -51.41 -59.58
CA SER A 205 79.78 -50.95 -60.86
C SER A 205 81.11 -50.20 -60.69
N THR A 206 82.00 -50.30 -61.67
CA THR A 206 83.29 -49.57 -61.75
C THR A 206 83.23 -48.31 -62.61
N GLU A 207 82.16 -48.11 -63.39
CA GLU A 207 81.98 -46.97 -64.31
C GLU A 207 80.69 -46.21 -64.02
N HIS A 208 80.79 -44.87 -63.95
CA HIS A 208 79.67 -43.97 -63.64
C HIS A 208 79.72 -42.69 -64.51
N PRO A 209 79.26 -42.74 -65.77
CA PRO A 209 79.41 -41.64 -66.72
C PRO A 209 78.53 -40.40 -66.43
N ALA A 210 77.46 -40.54 -65.64
CA ALA A 210 76.49 -39.45 -65.39
C ALA A 210 76.76 -38.63 -64.10
N VAL A 211 77.89 -38.84 -63.40
CA VAL A 211 78.19 -38.17 -62.12
C VAL A 211 78.42 -36.66 -62.29
N THR A 212 78.87 -36.22 -63.46
CA THR A 212 79.23 -34.81 -63.75
C THR A 212 78.03 -33.88 -63.99
N GLU A 213 76.81 -34.39 -64.16
CA GLU A 213 75.65 -33.59 -64.60
C GLU A 213 74.68 -33.18 -63.48
N TYR A 214 74.83 -33.69 -62.25
CA TYR A 214 73.86 -33.45 -61.18
C TYR A 214 74.15 -32.17 -60.39
N GLN A 215 73.13 -31.30 -60.25
CA GLN A 215 73.16 -30.09 -59.42
C GLN A 215 72.94 -30.39 -57.94
N THR A 216 73.71 -29.76 -57.06
CA THR A 216 73.54 -29.80 -55.59
C THR A 216 72.30 -29.03 -55.14
N LEU A 217 71.39 -29.72 -54.42
CA LEU A 217 70.22 -29.12 -53.77
C LEU A 217 70.54 -28.68 -52.33
N ASN A 218 69.90 -27.60 -51.86
CA ASN A 218 70.08 -27.08 -50.48
C ASN A 218 68.78 -27.23 -49.65
N PRO A 219 68.71 -28.20 -48.71
CA PRO A 219 67.50 -28.49 -47.93
C PRO A 219 67.15 -27.44 -46.86
N SER A 220 68.00 -26.43 -46.62
CA SER A 220 67.79 -25.44 -45.54
C SER A 220 66.58 -24.53 -45.73
N ALA A 221 66.17 -24.26 -46.98
CA ALA A 221 64.98 -23.44 -47.28
C ALA A 221 63.68 -24.21 -47.00
N SER A 222 63.60 -25.48 -47.41
CA SER A 222 62.46 -26.36 -47.15
C SER A 222 62.30 -26.67 -45.67
N ALA A 223 63.41 -26.81 -44.93
CA ALA A 223 63.38 -26.97 -43.47
C ALA A 223 62.79 -25.76 -42.74
N ARG A 224 63.19 -24.53 -43.10
CA ARG A 224 62.60 -23.29 -42.53
C ARG A 224 61.12 -23.16 -42.85
N ARG A 225 60.73 -23.44 -44.09
CA ARG A 225 59.33 -23.42 -44.54
C ARG A 225 58.47 -24.44 -43.79
N LEU A 226 59.04 -25.61 -43.48
CA LEU A 226 58.37 -26.63 -42.69
C LEU A 226 58.12 -26.16 -41.25
N ASP A 227 59.12 -25.55 -40.61
CA ASP A 227 58.97 -25.04 -39.24
C ASP A 227 57.92 -23.92 -39.15
N GLU A 228 57.88 -23.02 -40.13
CA GLU A 228 56.83 -21.98 -40.23
C GLU A 228 55.43 -22.61 -40.39
N LEU A 229 55.28 -23.61 -41.27
CA LEU A 229 54.01 -24.32 -41.47
C LEU A 229 53.56 -25.09 -40.22
N ARG A 230 54.50 -25.66 -39.46
CA ARG A 230 54.21 -26.33 -38.19
C ARG A 230 53.65 -25.35 -37.15
N GLN A 231 54.29 -24.19 -36.99
CA GLN A 231 53.82 -23.15 -36.07
C GLN A 231 52.43 -22.61 -36.46
N GLN A 232 52.20 -22.38 -37.76
CA GLN A 232 50.90 -21.96 -38.27
C GLN A 232 49.82 -23.03 -38.04
N THR A 233 50.14 -24.29 -38.31
CA THR A 233 49.22 -25.42 -38.09
C THR A 233 48.87 -25.60 -36.62
N GLU A 234 49.84 -25.42 -35.71
CA GLU A 234 49.59 -25.45 -34.26
C GLU A 234 48.70 -24.28 -33.80
N THR A 235 48.92 -23.09 -34.36
CA THR A 235 48.10 -21.91 -34.06
C THR A 235 46.65 -22.10 -34.53
N LEU A 236 46.46 -22.59 -35.76
CA LEU A 236 45.14 -22.92 -36.30
C LEU A 236 44.45 -24.02 -35.50
N TYR A 237 45.20 -25.02 -35.04
CA TYR A 237 44.68 -26.07 -34.18
C TYR A 237 44.15 -25.52 -32.84
N LYS A 238 44.95 -24.69 -32.16
CA LYS A 238 44.54 -24.05 -30.89
C LYS A 238 43.29 -23.19 -31.07
N SER A 239 43.29 -22.32 -32.09
CA SER A 239 42.13 -21.48 -32.41
C SER A 239 40.88 -22.30 -32.75
N GLY A 240 41.03 -23.40 -33.50
CA GLY A 240 39.93 -24.30 -33.82
C GLY A 240 39.36 -25.02 -32.60
N VAL A 241 40.21 -25.43 -31.64
CA VAL A 241 39.77 -26.03 -30.38
C VAL A 241 39.01 -25.01 -29.51
N GLU A 242 39.49 -23.78 -29.42
CA GLU A 242 38.81 -22.71 -28.69
C GLU A 242 37.45 -22.35 -29.29
N LEU A 243 37.39 -22.20 -30.63
CA LEU A 243 36.13 -21.94 -31.34
C LEU A 243 35.13 -23.07 -31.13
N ARG A 244 35.60 -24.33 -31.16
CA ARG A 244 34.76 -25.50 -30.88
C ARG A 244 34.23 -25.50 -29.46
N ALA A 245 35.09 -25.27 -28.47
CA ALA A 245 34.68 -25.23 -27.08
C ALA A 245 33.64 -24.12 -26.83
N ARG A 246 33.83 -22.95 -27.45
CA ARG A 246 32.87 -21.84 -27.38
C ARG A 246 31.53 -22.19 -28.04
N HIS A 247 31.56 -22.79 -29.23
CA HIS A 247 30.35 -23.24 -29.92
C HIS A 247 29.58 -24.28 -29.09
N ASP A 248 30.25 -25.33 -28.62
CA ASP A 248 29.63 -26.43 -27.87
C ASP A 248 29.09 -25.94 -26.52
N GLY A 249 29.82 -25.05 -25.82
CA GLY A 249 29.37 -24.43 -24.59
C GLY A 249 28.11 -23.57 -24.77
N LEU A 250 28.09 -22.73 -25.81
CA LEU A 250 26.94 -21.89 -26.14
C LEU A 250 25.74 -22.73 -26.58
N GLN A 251 25.96 -23.79 -27.36
CA GLN A 251 24.91 -24.72 -27.79
C GLN A 251 24.25 -25.41 -26.59
N GLN A 252 25.04 -25.90 -25.64
CA GLN A 252 24.51 -26.50 -24.41
C GLN A 252 23.74 -25.48 -23.56
N GLN A 253 24.25 -24.24 -23.46
CA GLN A 253 23.55 -23.18 -22.75
C GLN A 253 22.18 -22.89 -23.37
N GLN A 254 22.12 -22.76 -24.70
CA GLN A 254 20.88 -22.53 -25.44
C GLN A 254 19.88 -23.67 -25.23
N GLN A 255 20.33 -24.93 -25.31
CA GLN A 255 19.45 -26.07 -25.11
C GLN A 255 18.86 -26.10 -23.68
N ARG A 256 19.67 -25.79 -22.66
CA ARG A 256 19.19 -25.68 -21.27
C ARG A 256 18.19 -24.53 -21.09
N GLN A 257 18.49 -23.37 -21.66
CA GLN A 257 17.60 -22.20 -21.58
C GLN A 257 16.27 -22.47 -22.28
N GLN A 258 16.28 -23.16 -23.43
CA GLN A 258 15.07 -23.49 -24.17
C GLN A 258 14.19 -24.48 -23.41
N GLN A 259 14.77 -25.53 -22.83
CA GLN A 259 14.04 -26.47 -21.98
C GLN A 259 13.44 -25.79 -20.74
N ALA A 260 14.18 -24.88 -20.10
CA ALA A 260 13.69 -24.12 -18.96
C ALA A 260 12.53 -23.20 -19.35
N LEU A 261 12.61 -22.54 -20.50
CA LEU A 261 11.53 -21.69 -21.02
C LEU A 261 10.27 -22.50 -21.35
N GLU A 262 10.42 -23.64 -22.01
CA GLU A 262 9.29 -24.54 -22.30
C GLU A 262 8.62 -25.05 -21.02
N GLN A 263 9.40 -25.36 -19.98
CA GLN A 263 8.86 -25.75 -18.67
C GLN A 263 8.14 -24.60 -17.97
N ASP A 264 8.74 -23.40 -17.95
CA ASP A 264 8.13 -22.19 -17.38
C ASP A 264 6.79 -21.89 -18.11
N GLU A 265 6.76 -21.97 -19.45
CA GLU A 265 5.56 -21.76 -20.26
C GLU A 265 4.47 -22.83 -20.02
N GLN A 266 4.85 -24.10 -19.87
CA GLN A 266 3.90 -25.18 -19.54
C GLN A 266 3.30 -25.01 -18.13
N GLN A 267 4.11 -24.60 -17.15
CA GLN A 267 3.63 -24.31 -15.79
C GLN A 267 2.67 -23.12 -15.78
N LEU A 268 2.98 -22.07 -16.56
CA LEU A 268 2.09 -20.93 -16.75
C LEU A 268 0.78 -21.32 -17.44
N ALA A 269 0.81 -22.18 -18.46
CA ALA A 269 -0.39 -22.65 -19.16
C ALA A 269 -1.26 -23.59 -18.30
N ALA A 270 -0.67 -24.34 -17.37
CA ALA A 270 -1.40 -25.21 -16.45
C ALA A 270 -2.12 -24.45 -15.32
N HIS A 271 -1.61 -23.28 -14.91
CA HIS A 271 -2.20 -22.47 -13.84
C HIS A 271 -3.63 -21.95 -14.10
N PRO A 272 -4.00 -21.41 -15.28
CA PRO A 272 -5.39 -21.01 -15.55
C PRO A 272 -6.34 -22.22 -15.60
N ALA A 273 -5.90 -23.38 -16.11
CA ALA A 273 -6.71 -24.60 -16.16
C ALA A 273 -7.07 -25.17 -14.76
N ALA A 274 -6.28 -24.84 -13.74
CA ALA A 274 -6.56 -25.21 -12.36
C ALA A 274 -7.60 -24.28 -11.69
N LEU A 275 -7.71 -23.03 -12.13
CA LEU A 275 -8.69 -22.05 -11.63
C LEU A 275 -10.05 -22.14 -12.35
N GLU A 276 -10.08 -22.66 -13.58
CA GLU A 276 -11.30 -22.90 -14.37
C GLU A 276 -12.06 -24.20 -13.99
N ARG A 277 -11.74 -24.84 -12.85
CA ARG A 277 -12.64 -25.84 -12.27
C ARG A 277 -13.61 -25.10 -11.34
N PRO A 278 -14.79 -24.64 -11.81
CA PRO A 278 -15.81 -24.18 -10.89
C PRO A 278 -16.18 -25.38 -10.02
N ASP A 279 -16.03 -25.22 -8.72
CA ASP A 279 -16.70 -26.05 -7.73
C ASP A 279 -18.20 -25.98 -8.01
N ARG A 280 -18.69 -26.93 -8.82
CA ARG A 280 -20.11 -27.27 -8.94
C ARG A 280 -20.52 -28.08 -7.71
N ARG A 281 -20.39 -27.48 -6.54
CA ARG A 281 -20.90 -27.93 -5.23
C ARG A 281 -21.00 -26.63 -4.42
N THR A 282 -22.15 -26.04 -4.11
CA THR A 282 -23.36 -26.60 -3.48
C THR A 282 -24.37 -25.46 -3.37
N GLY A 283 -25.67 -25.76 -3.51
CA GLY A 283 -26.75 -24.83 -3.16
C GLY A 283 -28.06 -25.11 -3.88
N VAL A 284 -28.61 -26.31 -3.68
CA VAL A 284 -30.07 -26.55 -3.75
C VAL A 284 -30.65 -26.14 -2.40
#